data_AF-A0AAV4GFN0-F1
#
_entry.id   AF-A0AAV4GFN0-F1
#
_cell.length_a   1.000
_cell.length_b   1.000
_cell.length_c   1.000
_cell.angle_alpha   90.00
_cell.angle_beta   90.00
_cell.angle_gamma   90.00
#
_symmetry.space_group_name_H-M   'P 1'
#
loop_
_entity.id
_entity.type
_entity.pdbx_description
1 polymer ?
#
loop_
_entity_poly.entity_id
_entity_poly.type
_entity_poly.pdbx_seq_one_letter_code
_entity_poly.pdbx_strand_id
1 'polypeptide(L)'
;MLLNHGVYHGHVLHYIAGFICRRLKEKIVCSDCCAFLSRSNRALADSTLTHKKNRGGLIFVSYDFRQVVQAADRSLRRLLTTAKGGPLSSVSSMTTRLVTLEVTETLRTKVFIGLNQHSADHHRIARSISPDYVYSGLSNVKYIKI
;
A
#
# COMPACT_ATOMS: atom_id res chain seq x y z
N MET A 1 8.95 -15.12 27.60
CA MET A 1 7.97 -15.33 26.51
C MET A 1 8.60 -14.81 25.22
N LEU A 2 9.21 -15.70 24.41
CA LEU A 2 9.86 -15.30 23.16
C LEU A 2 8.78 -14.94 22.14
N LEU A 3 8.61 -13.64 21.86
CA LEU A 3 7.78 -13.19 20.75
C LEU A 3 8.37 -13.77 19.47
N ASN A 4 7.62 -14.66 18.83
CA ASN A 4 7.96 -15.24 17.54
C ASN A 4 8.21 -14.08 16.55
N HIS A 5 9.44 -13.91 16.07
CA HIS A 5 9.89 -12.69 15.38
C HIS A 5 8.99 -12.30 14.19
N GLY A 6 8.44 -13.31 13.49
CA GLY A 6 7.48 -13.10 12.40
C GLY A 6 6.15 -12.46 12.83
N VAL A 7 5.64 -12.82 14.02
CA VAL A 7 4.39 -12.25 14.57
C VAL A 7 4.59 -10.78 14.90
N TYR A 8 5.68 -10.45 15.59
CA TYR A 8 6.03 -9.06 15.91
C TYR A 8 6.21 -8.22 14.65
N HIS A 9 6.96 -8.72 13.66
CA HIS A 9 7.14 -8.07 12.38
C HIS A 9 5.80 -7.80 11.66
N GLY A 10 4.87 -8.76 11.69
CA GLY A 10 3.53 -8.60 11.14
C GLY A 10 2.72 -7.48 11.81
N HIS A 11 2.89 -7.27 13.12
CA HIS A 11 2.27 -6.16 13.85
C HIS A 11 2.88 -4.80 13.48
N VAL A 12 4.21 -4.74 13.30
CA VAL A 12 4.91 -3.53 12.85
C VAL A 12 4.43 -3.12 11.46
N LEU A 13 4.36 -4.07 10.52
CA LEU A 13 3.86 -3.78 9.17
C LEU A 13 2.40 -3.33 9.17
N HIS A 14 1.55 -3.87 10.05
CA HIS A 14 0.18 -3.41 10.19
C HIS A 14 0.09 -1.97 10.72
N TYR A 15 0.94 -1.62 11.69
CA TYR A 15 1.07 -0.25 12.20
C TYR A 15 1.53 0.72 11.09
N ILE A 16 2.57 0.36 10.34
CA ILE A 16 3.07 1.15 9.21
C ILE A 16 1.97 1.33 8.15
N ALA A 17 1.23 0.27 7.83
CA ALA A 17 0.11 0.36 6.88
C ALA A 17 -0.95 1.37 7.36
N GLY A 18 -1.30 1.38 8.64
CA GLY A 18 -2.23 2.37 9.20
C GLY A 18 -1.76 3.80 9.05
N PHE A 19 -0.46 4.05 9.26
CA PHE A 19 0.13 5.38 9.05
C PHE A 19 0.11 5.79 7.58
N ILE A 20 0.48 4.90 6.65
CA ILE A 20 0.46 5.18 5.20
C ILE A 20 -0.98 5.43 4.73
N CYS A 21 -1.93 4.60 5.16
CA CYS A 21 -3.35 4.75 4.80
C CYS A 21 -3.91 6.12 5.22
N ARG A 22 -3.54 6.62 6.41
CA ARG A 22 -3.88 7.99 6.82
C ARG A 22 -3.38 9.03 5.84
N ARG A 23 -2.10 8.96 5.46
CA ARG A 23 -1.49 9.89 4.50
C ARG A 23 -2.11 9.79 3.11
N LEU A 24 -2.53 8.59 2.69
CA LEU A 24 -3.22 8.40 1.42
C LEU A 24 -4.62 9.01 1.43
N LYS A 25 -5.35 8.89 2.53
CA LYS A 25 -6.69 9.48 2.68
C LYS A 25 -6.68 11.01 2.67
N GLU A 26 -5.57 11.64 3.06
CA GLU A 26 -5.36 13.08 2.89
C GLU A 26 -5.28 13.49 1.39
N LYS A 27 -5.01 12.55 0.47
CA LYS A 27 -4.79 12.81 -0.96
C LYS A 27 -5.87 12.22 -1.88
N ILE A 28 -6.53 11.14 -1.46
CA ILE A 28 -7.56 10.46 -2.27
C ILE A 28 -8.89 11.18 -2.07
N VAL A 29 -9.40 11.76 -3.16
CA VAL A 29 -10.68 12.48 -3.17
C VAL A 29 -11.87 11.53 -3.24
N CYS A 30 -11.70 10.36 -3.88
CA CYS A 30 -12.78 9.40 -4.04
C CYS A 30 -13.16 8.72 -2.70
N SER A 31 -14.41 8.92 -2.27
CA SER A 31 -14.96 8.35 -1.04
C SER A 31 -14.95 6.82 -1.04
N ASP A 32 -15.21 6.17 -2.17
CA ASP A 32 -15.28 4.71 -2.27
C ASP A 32 -13.89 4.09 -2.13
N CYS A 33 -12.89 4.64 -2.82
CA CYS A 33 -11.49 4.28 -2.67
C CYS A 33 -11.03 4.47 -1.22
N CYS A 34 -11.35 5.62 -0.62
CA CYS A 34 -11.03 5.91 0.78
C CYS A 34 -11.69 4.92 1.75
N ALA A 35 -12.96 4.58 1.53
CA ALA A 35 -13.68 3.62 2.36
C ALA A 35 -13.03 2.23 2.23
N PHE A 36 -12.71 1.79 1.01
CA PHE A 36 -12.12 0.49 0.76
C PHE A 36 -10.74 0.32 1.42
N LEU A 37 -9.93 1.37 1.48
CA LEU A 37 -8.63 1.35 2.16
C LEU A 37 -8.73 1.10 3.67
N SER A 38 -9.88 1.37 4.29
CA SER A 38 -10.11 1.24 5.74
C SER A 38 -11.16 0.21 6.13
N ARG A 39 -11.56 -0.68 5.21
CA ARG A 39 -12.42 -1.83 5.52
C ARG A 39 -11.64 -2.88 6.32
N SER A 40 -11.36 -2.59 7.58
CA SER A 40 -10.64 -3.51 8.46
C SER A 40 -11.56 -4.60 9.01
N ASN A 41 -11.01 -5.80 9.15
CA ASN A 41 -11.61 -6.81 10.01
C ASN A 41 -11.17 -6.54 11.45
N ARG A 42 -12.11 -6.12 12.32
CA ARG A 42 -11.83 -5.72 13.71
C ARG A 42 -11.15 -6.81 14.53
N ALA A 43 -11.34 -8.09 14.20
CA ALA A 43 -10.72 -9.21 14.91
C ALA A 43 -9.17 -9.18 14.92
N LEU A 44 -8.55 -8.55 13.92
CA LEU A 44 -7.09 -8.36 13.86
C LEU A 44 -6.63 -7.11 14.61
N ALA A 45 -7.51 -6.14 14.85
CA ALA A 45 -7.17 -4.87 15.48
C ALA A 45 -6.74 -5.06 16.95
N ASP A 46 -7.44 -5.92 17.69
CA ASP A 46 -7.35 -6.02 19.15
C ASP A 46 -6.03 -6.65 19.65
N SER A 47 -5.32 -7.38 18.81
CA SER A 47 -4.03 -8.01 19.16
C SER A 47 -2.80 -7.22 18.68
N THR A 48 -2.98 -6.09 18.00
CA THR A 48 -1.87 -5.43 17.28
C THR A 48 -1.19 -4.30 18.06
N LEU A 49 0.10 -4.10 17.74
CA LEU A 49 0.87 -2.91 18.12
C LEU A 49 0.12 -1.60 17.82
N THR A 50 -0.68 -1.59 16.74
CA THR A 50 -1.56 -0.48 16.36
C THR A 50 -2.48 -0.09 17.50
N HIS A 51 -3.18 -1.03 18.15
CA HIS A 51 -4.07 -0.71 19.26
C HIS A 51 -3.32 -0.11 20.45
N LYS A 52 -2.16 -0.68 20.79
CA LYS A 52 -1.31 -0.20 21.91
C LYS A 52 -0.69 1.17 21.67
N LYS A 53 -0.45 1.54 20.41
CA LYS A 53 0.19 2.81 20.02
C LYS A 53 -0.78 3.84 19.46
N ASN A 54 -2.06 3.50 19.33
CA ASN A 54 -3.04 4.42 18.79
C ASN A 54 -3.29 5.57 19.77
N ARG A 55 -3.10 6.81 19.32
CA ARG A 55 -3.43 8.04 20.04
C ARG A 55 -4.60 8.78 19.38
N GLY A 56 -5.56 8.03 18.83
CA GLY A 56 -6.74 8.57 18.14
C GLY A 56 -6.53 8.90 16.66
N GLY A 57 -5.38 8.54 16.09
CA GLY A 57 -5.00 8.95 14.73
C GLY A 57 -4.50 7.83 13.82
N LEU A 58 -4.50 6.57 14.26
CA LEU A 58 -4.17 5.44 13.39
C LEU A 58 -5.42 4.81 12.78
N ILE A 59 -5.32 4.52 11.48
CA ILE A 59 -6.38 3.90 10.70
C ILE A 59 -6.17 2.40 10.68
N PHE A 60 -7.23 1.64 10.97
CA PHE A 60 -7.24 0.21 10.70
C PHE A 60 -7.46 -0.01 9.21
N VAL A 61 -6.50 -0.68 8.57
CA VAL A 61 -6.48 -0.84 7.13
C VAL A 61 -7.20 -2.09 6.67
N SER A 62 -7.64 -2.10 5.41
CA SER A 62 -8.15 -3.30 4.77
C SER A 62 -7.08 -4.38 4.61
N TYR A 63 -7.55 -5.62 4.49
CA TYR A 63 -6.69 -6.77 4.25
C TYR A 63 -5.84 -6.59 2.99
N ASP A 64 -6.46 -6.14 1.90
CA ASP A 64 -5.78 -5.90 0.61
C ASP A 64 -4.68 -4.85 0.74
N PHE A 65 -4.94 -3.76 1.44
CA PHE A 65 -3.92 -2.73 1.67
C PHE A 65 -2.75 -3.25 2.52
N ARG A 66 -3.04 -4.11 3.50
CA ARG A 66 -2.00 -4.79 4.27
C ARG A 66 -1.15 -5.71 3.39
N GLN A 67 -1.76 -6.44 2.46
CA GLN A 67 -1.03 -7.30 1.52
C GLN A 67 -0.05 -6.49 0.66
N VAL A 68 -0.44 -5.28 0.21
CA VAL A 68 0.45 -4.36 -0.50
C VAL A 68 1.69 -4.02 0.33
N VAL A 69 1.51 -3.61 1.58
CA VAL A 69 2.63 -3.24 2.45
C VAL A 69 3.54 -4.44 2.74
N GLN A 70 2.97 -5.64 2.93
CA GLN A 70 3.75 -6.86 3.13
C GLN A 70 4.55 -7.28 1.89
N ALA A 71 3.97 -7.15 0.70
CA ALA A 71 4.66 -7.42 -0.55
C ALA A 71 5.79 -6.40 -0.79
N ALA A 72 5.55 -5.12 -0.49
CA ALA A 72 6.54 -4.07 -0.61
C ALA A 72 7.73 -4.29 0.34
N ASP A 73 7.48 -4.58 1.62
CA ASP A 73 8.53 -4.90 2.59
C ASP A 73 9.36 -6.12 2.14
N ARG A 74 8.70 -7.19 1.68
CA ARG A 74 9.40 -8.39 1.18
C ARG A 74 10.30 -8.07 -0.01
N SER A 75 9.78 -7.32 -0.98
CA SER A 75 10.51 -6.91 -2.19
C SER A 75 11.70 -6.02 -1.84
N LEU A 76 11.49 -5.03 -0.97
CA LEU A 76 12.54 -4.14 -0.50
C LEU A 76 13.65 -4.90 0.24
N ARG A 77 13.29 -5.80 1.16
CA ARG A 77 14.26 -6.66 1.86
C ARG A 77 15.10 -7.48 0.89
N ARG A 78 14.47 -8.12 -0.10
CA ARG A 78 15.18 -8.90 -1.14
C ARG A 78 16.17 -8.04 -1.92
N LEU A 79 15.74 -6.86 -2.38
CA LEU A 79 16.59 -5.95 -3.15
C LEU A 79 17.77 -5.43 -2.33
N LEU A 80 17.55 -5.10 -1.05
CA LEU A 80 18.61 -4.64 -0.16
C LEU A 80 19.62 -5.76 0.19
N THR A 81 19.16 -7.01 0.32
CA THR A 81 20.06 -8.15 0.55
C THR A 81 20.90 -8.51 -0.68
N THR A 82 20.38 -8.28 -1.89
CA THR A 82 21.07 -8.60 -3.15
C THR A 82 21.99 -7.46 -3.61
N ALA A 83 21.63 -6.20 -3.33
CA ALA A 83 22.45 -5.03 -3.60
C ALA A 83 23.51 -4.82 -2.51
N LYS A 84 24.55 -5.69 -2.44
CA LYS A 84 25.78 -5.57 -1.63
C LYS A 84 25.68 -4.63 -0.39
N GLY A 85 24.71 -4.87 0.50
CA GLY A 85 24.60 -4.21 1.81
C GLY A 85 24.60 -2.68 1.82
N GLY A 86 24.19 -2.01 0.75
CA GLY A 86 24.13 -0.55 0.71
C GLY A 86 23.14 0.01 1.76
N PRO A 87 23.44 1.15 2.41
CA PRO A 87 22.56 1.71 3.43
C PRO A 87 21.20 2.12 2.85
N LEU A 88 20.13 1.91 3.63
CA LEU A 88 18.74 2.31 3.30
C LEU A 88 18.60 3.80 2.95
N SER A 89 19.57 4.63 3.31
CA SER A 89 19.58 6.07 3.08
C SER A 89 19.62 6.48 1.61
N SER A 90 19.85 5.52 0.68
CA SER A 90 19.80 5.75 -0.76
C SER A 90 18.83 4.79 -1.45
N VAL A 91 17.54 4.81 -1.06
CA VAL A 91 16.50 4.24 -1.92
C VAL A 91 16.46 5.07 -3.20
N SER A 92 17.11 4.57 -4.24
CA SER A 92 17.13 5.21 -5.55
C SER A 92 15.75 5.14 -6.21
N SER A 93 15.49 6.05 -7.16
CA SER A 93 14.30 5.96 -8.01
C SER A 93 14.18 4.61 -8.72
N MET A 94 15.32 3.97 -9.03
CA MET A 94 15.37 2.63 -9.60
C MET A 94 14.86 1.57 -8.60
N THR A 95 15.29 1.64 -7.34
CA THR A 95 14.84 0.74 -6.27
C THR A 95 13.32 0.85 -6.09
N THR A 96 12.79 2.08 -6.03
CA THR A 96 11.34 2.31 -5.96
C THR A 96 10.63 1.65 -7.15
N ARG A 97 11.14 1.85 -8.38
CA ARG A 97 10.55 1.26 -9.58
C ARG A 97 10.53 -0.27 -9.54
N LEU A 98 11.64 -0.89 -9.11
CA LEU A 98 11.74 -2.35 -8.99
C LEU A 98 10.75 -2.90 -7.96
N VAL A 99 10.66 -2.28 -6.78
CA VAL A 99 9.67 -2.65 -5.76
C VAL A 99 8.26 -2.52 -6.31
N THR A 100 7.93 -1.43 -7.00
CA THR A 100 6.60 -1.23 -7.59
C THR A 100 6.26 -2.33 -8.60
N LEU A 101 7.17 -2.67 -9.50
CA LEU A 101 6.96 -3.74 -10.48
C LEU A 101 6.75 -5.08 -9.81
N GLU A 102 7.62 -5.44 -8.86
CA GLU A 102 7.57 -6.72 -8.15
C GLU A 102 6.29 -6.87 -7.31
N VAL A 103 5.86 -5.80 -6.63
CA VAL A 103 4.61 -5.76 -5.87
C VAL A 103 3.40 -5.90 -6.80
N THR A 104 3.40 -5.15 -7.90
CA THR A 104 2.31 -5.20 -8.89
C THR A 104 2.19 -6.60 -9.49
N GLU A 105 3.32 -7.24 -9.81
CA GLU A 105 3.35 -8.58 -10.36
C GLU A 105 3.00 -9.66 -9.33
N THR A 106 3.38 -9.47 -8.07
CA THR A 106 3.05 -10.41 -6.99
C THR A 106 1.55 -10.40 -6.69
N LEU A 107 0.95 -9.22 -6.67
CA LEU A 107 -0.43 -9.04 -6.24
C LEU A 107 -1.42 -9.07 -7.41
N ARG A 108 -1.00 -8.63 -8.62
CA ARG A 108 -1.83 -8.60 -9.85
C ARG A 108 -3.28 -8.22 -9.55
N THR A 109 -4.21 -9.15 -9.79
CA THR A 109 -5.66 -8.98 -9.64
C THR A 109 -6.20 -9.49 -8.30
N LYS A 110 -5.33 -9.86 -7.36
CA LYS A 110 -5.70 -10.48 -6.07
C LYS A 110 -6.08 -9.47 -4.98
N VAL A 111 -5.81 -8.19 -5.20
CA VAL A 111 -6.07 -7.11 -4.25
C VAL A 111 -7.02 -6.09 -4.84
N PHE A 112 -7.85 -5.47 -4.01
CA PHE A 112 -8.80 -4.44 -4.37
C PHE A 112 -9.83 -4.89 -5.41
N ILE A 113 -10.21 -6.17 -5.43
CA ILE A 113 -11.16 -6.74 -6.40
C ILE A 113 -12.47 -5.96 -6.41
N GLY A 114 -12.95 -5.55 -5.23
CA GLY A 114 -14.17 -4.75 -5.10
C GLY A 114 -14.08 -3.32 -5.64
N LEU A 115 -12.90 -2.87 -6.08
CA LEU A 115 -12.69 -1.60 -6.78
C LEU A 115 -12.55 -1.78 -8.31
N ASN A 116 -12.54 -3.01 -8.84
CA ASN A 116 -12.33 -3.23 -10.28
C ASN A 116 -13.41 -2.58 -11.15
N GLN A 117 -14.67 -2.61 -10.72
CA GLN A 117 -15.75 -1.94 -11.44
C GLN A 117 -15.64 -0.42 -11.30
N HIS A 118 -15.37 0.05 -10.09
CA HIS A 118 -15.22 1.47 -9.78
C HIS A 118 -14.05 2.11 -10.55
N SER A 119 -12.93 1.41 -10.71
CA SER A 119 -11.79 1.88 -11.50
C SER A 119 -12.13 1.97 -12.99
N ALA A 120 -12.92 1.02 -13.52
CA ALA A 120 -13.41 1.07 -14.89
C ALA A 120 -14.33 2.28 -15.13
N ASP A 121 -15.19 2.60 -14.17
CA ASP A 121 -16.11 3.73 -14.26
C ASP A 121 -15.36 5.08 -14.23
N HIS A 122 -14.38 5.22 -13.34
CA HIS A 122 -13.50 6.41 -13.32
C HIS A 122 -12.65 6.54 -14.61
N HIS A 123 -12.20 5.43 -15.20
CA HIS A 123 -11.48 5.47 -16.48
C HIS A 123 -12.39 5.86 -17.66
N ARG A 124 -13.66 5.43 -17.65
CA ARG A 124 -14.64 5.80 -18.69
C ARG A 124 -14.95 7.30 -18.63
N ILE A 125 -15.13 7.85 -17.43
CA ILE A 125 -15.37 9.28 -17.21
C ILE A 125 -14.14 10.10 -17.62
N ALA A 126 -12.92 9.66 -17.27
CA ALA A 126 -11.70 10.35 -17.69
C ALA A 126 -11.55 10.37 -19.23
N ARG A 127 -11.90 9.27 -19.91
CA ARG A 127 -11.90 9.19 -21.38
C ARG A 127 -12.96 10.05 -22.06
N SER A 128 -14.13 10.22 -21.44
CA SER A 128 -15.18 11.09 -21.99
C SER A 128 -14.88 12.58 -21.78
N ILE A 129 -14.03 12.93 -20.81
CA ILE A 129 -13.63 14.31 -20.52
C ILE A 129 -12.33 14.70 -21.26
N SER A 130 -11.44 13.74 -21.57
CA SER A 130 -10.24 13.97 -22.37
C SER A 130 -9.75 12.68 -23.05
N PRO A 131 -9.86 12.54 -24.38
CA PRO A 131 -9.38 11.38 -25.12
C PRO A 131 -7.87 11.12 -24.97
N ASP A 132 -7.09 12.15 -24.66
CA ASP A 132 -5.63 12.10 -24.56
C ASP A 132 -5.11 11.46 -23.25
N TYR A 133 -6.00 11.15 -22.29
CA TYR A 133 -5.59 10.63 -20.97
C TYR A 133 -5.08 9.19 -20.99
N VAL A 134 -5.24 8.44 -22.09
CA VAL A 134 -4.99 6.99 -22.16
C VAL A 134 -3.51 6.62 -22.07
N TYR A 135 -2.59 7.45 -22.58
CA TYR A 135 -1.14 7.20 -22.43
C TYR A 135 -0.57 7.67 -21.09
N SER A 136 -1.35 8.46 -20.37
CA SER A 136 -0.95 9.00 -19.08
C SER A 136 -1.30 8.03 -17.94
N GLY A 137 -2.25 7.10 -18.09
CA GLY A 137 -2.69 6.21 -16.99
C GLY A 137 -1.66 5.17 -16.52
N LEU A 138 -0.74 4.75 -17.40
CA LEU A 138 0.38 3.86 -17.05
C LEU A 138 1.65 4.64 -16.67
N SER A 139 1.71 5.95 -16.97
CA SER A 139 2.82 6.85 -16.66
C SER A 139 2.52 7.86 -15.53
N ASN A 140 1.26 7.96 -15.08
CA ASN A 140 0.77 8.82 -13.99
C ASN A 140 0.33 8.03 -12.76
N VAL A 141 0.98 6.90 -12.47
CA VAL A 141 1.40 6.71 -11.07
C VAL A 141 2.48 7.77 -10.83
N LYS A 142 2.05 9.05 -10.79
CA LYS A 142 2.89 10.17 -10.38
C LYS A 142 3.38 9.77 -9.02
N TYR A 143 4.67 9.44 -8.98
CA TYR A 143 5.47 9.14 -7.81
C TYR A 143 4.83 9.75 -6.57
N ILE A 144 4.35 8.90 -5.68
CA ILE A 144 4.21 9.30 -4.29
C ILE A 144 5.65 9.59 -3.85
N LYS A 145 6.10 10.84 -4.04
CA LYS A 145 7.24 11.38 -3.32
C LYS A 145 6.85 11.30 -1.85
N ILE A 146 7.42 10.31 -1.17
CA ILE A 146 7.56 10.30 0.29
C ILE A 146 8.73 11.24 0.60
#